data_AF-A0A920UAG5-F1
#
_entry.id   AF-A0A920UAG5-F1
#
_cell.length_a   1.000
_cell.length_b   1.000
_cell.length_c   1.000
_cell.angle_alpha   90.00
_cell.angle_beta   90.00
_cell.angle_gamma   90.00
#
_symmetry.space_group_name_H-M   'P 1'
#
loop_
_entity.id
_entity.type
_entity.pdbx_description
1 polymer ?
#
loop_
_entity_poly.entity_id
_entity_poly.type
_entity_poly.pdbx_seq_one_letter_code
_entity_poly.pdbx_strand_id
1 'polypeptide(L)'
;MVTRPFTFEGRRGSVQAEQGIVQLKEKVDTQIVIPNDRLLDVSDENTALLNAFDTADEVLLQGVQGITTLITTPGLINTDFADVRPVMADAGSALMGVGQATGEGPGP
;
A
#
# COMPACT_ATOMS: atom_id res chain seq x y z
N MET A 1 -3.89 6.01 -3.67
CA MET A 1 -2.69 5.28 -3.21
C MET A 1 -1.52 5.75 -4.04
N VAL A 2 -0.38 6.09 -3.43
CA VAL A 2 0.82 6.60 -4.11
C VAL A 2 2.07 6.05 -3.44
N THR A 3 3.21 6.06 -4.14
CA THR A 3 4.52 5.68 -3.60
C THR A 3 5.41 6.90 -3.37
N ARG A 4 6.30 6.79 -2.38
CA ARG A 4 7.52 7.60 -2.32
C ARG A 4 8.61 6.85 -3.06
N PRO A 5 9.40 7.53 -3.90
CA PRO A 5 10.46 6.89 -4.68
C PRO A 5 11.53 6.28 -3.77
N PHE A 6 12.26 5.32 -4.28
CA PHE A 6 13.43 4.76 -3.60
C PHE A 6 14.49 5.85 -3.41
N THR A 7 15.26 5.75 -2.31
CA THR A 7 16.36 6.67 -2.04
C THR A 7 17.40 6.68 -3.18
N PHE A 8 17.59 5.55 -3.86
CA PHE A 8 18.52 5.43 -4.99
C PHE A 8 18.05 6.15 -6.27
N GLU A 9 16.77 6.48 -6.43
CA GLU A 9 16.25 7.25 -7.57
C GLU A 9 16.70 8.72 -7.54
N GLY A 10 17.21 9.17 -6.39
CA GLY A 10 17.87 10.46 -6.22
C GLY A 10 16.95 11.57 -5.70
N ARG A 11 17.61 12.61 -5.16
CA ARG A 11 16.97 13.68 -4.38
C ARG A 11 15.91 14.46 -5.16
N ARG A 12 16.09 14.64 -6.47
CA ARG A 12 15.15 15.40 -7.30
C ARG A 12 13.77 14.74 -7.34
N GLY A 13 13.73 13.42 -7.54
CA GLY A 13 12.48 12.66 -7.55
C GLY A 13 11.79 12.68 -6.19
N SER A 14 12.55 12.49 -5.11
CA SER A 14 12.02 12.56 -3.73
C SER A 14 11.37 13.90 -3.40
N VAL A 15 12.02 15.03 -3.75
CA VAL A 15 11.45 16.37 -3.50
C VAL A 15 10.16 16.59 -4.29
N GLN A 16 10.12 16.15 -5.55
CA GLN A 16 8.91 16.25 -6.38
C GLN A 16 7.78 15.39 -5.84
N ALA A 17 8.09 14.17 -5.37
CA ALA A 17 7.12 13.26 -4.78
C ALA A 17 6.51 13.83 -3.49
N GLU A 18 7.31 14.39 -2.57
CA GLU A 18 6.78 15.01 -1.35
C GLU A 18 5.84 16.19 -1.65
N GLN A 19 6.19 17.03 -2.64
CA GLN A 19 5.31 18.11 -3.07
C GLN A 19 3.99 17.58 -3.63
N GLY A 20 4.04 16.55 -4.47
CA GLY A 20 2.85 15.91 -5.03
C GLY A 20 1.98 15.25 -3.96
N ILE A 21 2.60 14.58 -2.97
CA ILE A 21 1.90 13.94 -1.85
C ILE A 21 1.13 15.00 -1.04
N VAL A 22 1.76 16.12 -0.70
CA VAL A 22 1.10 17.20 0.05
C VAL A 22 -0.08 17.77 -0.74
N GLN A 23 0.11 18.07 -2.02
CA GLN A 23 -0.96 18.61 -2.87
C GLN A 23 -2.14 17.64 -3.04
N LEU A 24 -1.86 16.35 -3.17
CA LEU A 24 -2.89 15.33 -3.35
C LEU A 24 -3.73 15.15 -2.08
N LYS A 25 -3.14 15.31 -0.89
CA LYS A 25 -3.84 15.19 0.40
C LYS A 25 -5.03 16.15 0.51
N GLU A 26 -4.93 17.33 -0.09
CA GLU A 26 -6.03 18.32 -0.09
C GLU A 26 -7.17 17.98 -1.05
N LYS A 27 -7.02 16.92 -1.87
CA LYS A 27 -7.94 16.56 -2.95
C LYS A 27 -8.60 15.20 -2.77
N VAL A 28 -8.24 14.45 -1.73
CA VAL A 28 -8.71 13.08 -1.52
C VAL A 28 -9.21 12.89 -0.08
N ASP A 29 -10.23 12.06 0.10
CA ASP A 29 -10.76 11.72 1.44
C ASP A 29 -9.76 10.89 2.27
N THR A 30 -8.98 10.04 1.60
CA THR A 30 -7.97 9.18 2.21
C THR A 30 -6.75 9.08 1.31
N GLN A 31 -5.56 9.30 1.88
CA GLN A 31 -4.29 9.15 1.16
C GLN A 31 -3.44 8.05 1.79
N ILE A 32 -3.14 7.04 0.99
CA ILE A 32 -2.22 5.95 1.37
C ILE A 32 -0.89 6.20 0.64
N VAL A 33 0.19 6.31 1.42
CA VAL A 33 1.55 6.56 0.92
C VAL A 33 2.44 5.38 1.27
N ILE A 34 3.02 4.74 0.26
CA ILE A 34 3.92 3.60 0.42
C ILE A 34 5.37 4.09 0.28
N PRO A 35 6.23 3.93 1.30
CA PRO A 35 7.66 4.21 1.17
C PRO A 35 8.38 3.06 0.44
N ASN A 36 8.80 3.27 -0.81
CA ASN A 36 9.44 2.21 -1.61
C ASN A 36 10.68 1.61 -0.93
N ASP A 37 11.43 2.38 -0.16
CA ASP A 37 12.59 1.86 0.58
C ASP A 37 12.23 0.71 1.54
N ARG A 38 10.99 0.64 2.04
CA ARG A 38 10.54 -0.49 2.89
C ARG A 38 10.36 -1.78 2.10
N LEU A 39 10.25 -1.70 0.79
CA LEU A 39 10.18 -2.87 -0.08
C LEU A 39 11.54 -3.55 -0.15
N LEU A 40 12.64 -2.80 0.00
CA LEU A 40 13.99 -3.38 0.06
C LEU A 40 14.19 -4.22 1.33
N ASP A 41 13.54 -3.85 2.44
CA ASP A 41 13.60 -4.60 3.71
C ASP A 41 12.96 -6.00 3.60
N VAL A 42 12.03 -6.19 2.66
CA VAL A 42 11.33 -7.47 2.41
C VAL A 42 11.83 -8.18 1.15
N SER A 43 12.79 -7.59 0.45
CA SER A 43 13.42 -8.15 -0.75
C SER A 43 14.70 -8.89 -0.37
N ASP A 44 15.01 -9.99 -1.06
CA ASP A 44 16.30 -10.68 -0.87
C ASP A 44 17.47 -9.74 -1.21
N GLU A 45 18.62 -9.90 -0.52
CA GLU A 45 19.82 -9.04 -0.70
C GLU A 45 20.36 -9.01 -2.15
N ASN A 46 19.95 -9.95 -3.00
CA ASN A 46 20.34 -10.06 -4.41
C ASN A 46 19.31 -9.48 -5.39
N THR A 47 18.29 -8.77 -4.90
CA THR A 47 17.23 -8.22 -5.74
C THR A 47 17.81 -7.19 -6.70
N ALA A 48 17.75 -7.50 -8.00
CA ALA A 48 18.14 -6.55 -9.04
C ALA A 48 17.27 -5.29 -8.96
N LEU A 49 17.84 -4.13 -9.30
CA LEU A 49 17.14 -2.83 -9.21
C LEU A 49 15.76 -2.83 -9.92
N LEU A 50 15.65 -3.56 -11.04
CA LEU A 50 14.41 -3.75 -11.79
C LEU A 50 13.34 -4.50 -10.98
N ASN A 51 13.73 -5.55 -10.27
CA ASN A 51 12.82 -6.37 -9.47
C ASN A 51 12.24 -5.58 -8.28
N ALA A 52 12.96 -4.56 -7.78
CA ALA A 52 12.46 -3.70 -6.71
C ALA A 52 11.26 -2.84 -7.19
N PHE A 53 11.28 -2.38 -8.44
CA PHE A 53 10.13 -1.67 -9.03
C PHE A 53 8.93 -2.61 -9.23
N ASP A 54 9.17 -3.83 -9.72
CA ASP A 54 8.11 -4.84 -9.87
C ASP A 54 7.45 -5.16 -8.50
N THR A 55 8.25 -5.21 -7.44
CA THR A 55 7.75 -5.39 -6.05
C THR A 55 6.88 -4.22 -5.61
N ALA A 56 7.24 -2.99 -5.98
CA ALA A 56 6.43 -1.80 -5.69
C ALA A 56 5.08 -1.84 -6.41
N ASP A 57 5.08 -2.26 -7.67
CA ASP A 57 3.86 -2.42 -8.47
C ASP A 57 2.95 -3.51 -7.89
N GLU A 58 3.52 -4.64 -7.45
CA GLU A 58 2.77 -5.71 -6.79
C GLU A 58 2.13 -5.24 -5.47
N VAL A 59 2.86 -4.50 -4.63
CA VAL A 59 2.31 -3.96 -3.38
C VAL A 59 1.22 -2.93 -3.63
N LEU A 60 1.36 -2.08 -4.65
CA LEU A 60 0.30 -1.18 -5.08
C LEU A 60 -0.95 -1.93 -5.54
N LEU A 61 -0.77 -2.98 -6.35
CA LEU A 61 -1.85 -3.82 -6.85
C LEU A 61 -2.59 -4.49 -5.70
N GLN A 62 -1.86 -5.13 -4.78
CA GLN A 62 -2.43 -5.79 -3.60
C GLN A 62 -3.16 -4.79 -2.69
N GLY A 63 -2.65 -3.57 -2.57
CA GLY A 63 -3.30 -2.52 -1.81
C GLY A 63 -4.62 -2.05 -2.39
N VAL A 64 -4.65 -1.80 -3.70
CA VAL A 64 -5.88 -1.45 -4.40
C VAL A 64 -6.87 -2.61 -4.37
N GLN A 65 -6.41 -3.84 -4.62
CA GLN A 65 -7.26 -5.03 -4.56
C GLN A 65 -7.83 -5.27 -3.18
N GLY A 66 -7.05 -5.15 -2.10
CA GLY A 66 -7.53 -5.33 -0.73
C GLY A 66 -8.71 -4.40 -0.41
N ILE A 67 -8.57 -3.11 -0.74
CA ILE A 67 -9.64 -2.12 -0.53
C ILE A 67 -10.83 -2.39 -1.47
N THR A 68 -10.56 -2.69 -2.74
CA THR A 68 -11.62 -2.87 -3.74
C THR A 68 -12.44 -4.12 -3.45
N THR A 69 -11.81 -5.23 -3.06
CA THR A 69 -12.49 -6.52 -2.81
C THR A 69 -13.41 -6.45 -1.59
N LEU A 70 -13.02 -5.70 -0.55
CA LEU A 70 -13.88 -5.40 0.60
C LEU A 70 -15.15 -4.64 0.20
N ILE A 71 -15.11 -3.88 -0.89
CA ILE A 71 -16.23 -3.07 -1.38
C ILE A 71 -17.07 -3.83 -2.41
N THR A 72 -16.43 -4.59 -3.31
CA THR A 72 -17.09 -5.16 -4.50
C THR A 72 -17.54 -6.60 -4.34
N THR A 73 -16.99 -7.34 -3.37
CA THR A 73 -17.28 -8.77 -3.18
C THR A 73 -17.90 -8.97 -1.80
N PRO A 74 -19.24 -9.07 -1.69
CA PRO A 74 -19.88 -9.36 -0.43
C PRO A 74 -19.43 -10.74 0.10
N GLY A 75 -18.71 -10.76 1.21
CA GLY A 75 -18.34 -11.97 1.94
C GLY A 75 -19.34 -12.30 3.05
N LEU A 76 -19.24 -13.51 3.63
CA LEU A 76 -20.06 -13.98 4.75
C LEU A 76 -19.88 -13.16 6.04
N ILE A 77 -18.73 -12.48 6.19
CA ILE A 77 -18.46 -11.48 7.22
C ILE A 77 -18.47 -10.13 6.52
N ASN A 78 -19.64 -9.50 6.48
CA ASN A 78 -19.86 -8.21 5.84
C ASN A 78 -19.42 -7.11 6.82
N THR A 79 -18.16 -6.70 6.78
CA THR A 79 -17.78 -5.39 7.33
C THR A 79 -18.30 -4.36 6.32
N ASP A 80 -19.48 -3.81 6.59
CA ASP A 80 -20.17 -2.90 5.68
C ASP A 80 -19.23 -1.71 5.39
N PHE A 81 -19.34 -1.14 4.18
CA PHE A 81 -18.72 0.13 3.82
C PHE A 81 -18.94 1.21 4.90
N ALA A 82 -20.07 1.17 5.62
CA ALA A 82 -20.36 2.03 6.76
C ALA A 82 -19.37 1.90 7.94
N ASP A 83 -18.69 0.77 8.12
CA ASP A 83 -17.72 0.53 9.21
C ASP A 83 -16.27 0.85 8.80
N VAL A 84 -15.97 0.80 7.49
CA VAL A 84 -14.63 1.11 6.95
C VAL A 84 -14.49 2.60 6.61
N ARG A 85 -15.56 3.23 6.12
CA ARG A 85 -15.59 4.66 5.77
C ARG A 85 -15.20 5.59 6.91
N PRO A 86 -15.60 5.38 8.19
CA PRO A 86 -15.18 6.23 9.31
C PRO A 86 -13.73 6.03 9.74
N VAL A 87 -13.16 4.83 9.49
CA VAL A 87 -11.74 4.54 9.77
C VAL A 87 -10.84 5.10 8.66
N MET A 88 -11.34 5.17 7.43
CA MET A 88 -10.61 5.72 6.28
C MET A 88 -10.80 7.23 6.12
N ALA A 89 -11.99 7.77 6.42
CA ALA A 89 -12.24 9.20 6.45
C ALA A 89 -11.45 9.82 7.60
N ASP A 90 -10.60 10.80 7.28
CA ASP A 90 -9.75 11.52 8.25
C ASP A 90 -8.56 10.74 8.84
N ALA A 91 -8.23 9.56 8.29
CA ALA A 91 -7.12 8.72 8.77
C ALA A 91 -5.72 9.36 8.61
N GLY A 92 -5.59 10.40 7.78
CA GLY A 92 -4.29 10.97 7.42
C GLY A 92 -3.42 9.95 6.68
N SER A 93 -2.21 9.66 7.20
CA SER A 93 -1.29 8.70 6.60
C SER A 93 -1.56 7.29 7.12
N ALA A 94 -1.97 6.37 6.24
CA ALA A 94 -2.22 4.98 6.58
C ALA A 94 -1.03 4.06 6.21
N LEU A 95 -0.81 3.00 6.99
CA LEU A 95 0.22 1.98 6.78
C LEU A 95 -0.46 0.64 6.44
N MET A 96 -0.03 -0.02 5.37
CA MET A 96 -0.57 -1.30 4.93
C MET A 96 0.46 -2.41 5.14
N GLY A 97 0.06 -3.47 5.85
CA GLY A 97 0.84 -4.69 5.99
C GLY A 97 0.17 -5.83 5.21
N VAL A 98 0.95 -6.54 4.39
CA VAL A 98 0.50 -7.76 3.71
C VAL A 98 1.16 -8.95 4.42
N GLY A 99 0.35 -9.95 4.76
CA GLY A 99 0.84 -11.22 5.30
C GLY A 99 0.33 -12.37 4.46
N GLN A 100 1.22 -13.20 3.93
CA GLN A 100 0.89 -14.51 3.37
C GLN A 100 1.32 -15.60 4.35
N ALA A 101 0.40 -16.50 4.66
CA ALA A 101 0.68 -17.71 5.41
C ALA A 101 0.21 -18.91 4.59
N THR A 102 1.06 -19.93 4.50
CA THR A 102 0.69 -21.23 3.95
C THR A 102 0.79 -22.28 5.05
N GLY A 103 -0.30 -23.01 5.28
CA GLY A 103 -0.37 -24.08 6.28
C GLY A 103 -1.70 -24.81 6.20
N GLU A 104 -1.68 -26.13 6.37
CA GLU A 104 -2.87 -26.88 6.78
C GLU A 104 -3.38 -26.24 8.07
N GLY A 105 -4.66 -25.83 8.08
CA GLY A 105 -5.29 -25.32 9.29
C GLY A 105 -5.11 -26.30 10.45
N PRO A 106 -5.26 -25.86 11.71
CA PRO A 106 -5.22 -26.78 12.84
C PRO A 106 -6.24 -27.89 12.57
N GLY A 107 -5.72 -29.09 12.27
CA GLY A 107 -6.50 -30.30 12.17
C GLY A 107 -7.25 -30.56 13.49
N PRO A 108 -8.29 -31.40 13.43
CA PRO A 108 -9.38 -31.47 14.42
C PRO A 108 -8.93 -31.65 15.88
#